data_AF-A0A3C0C4R1-F1
#
_entry.id   AF-A0A3C0C4R1-F1
#
_cell.length_a   1.000
_cell.length_b   1.000
_cell.length_c   1.000
_cell.angle_alpha   90.00
_cell.angle_beta   90.00
_cell.angle_gamma   90.00
#
_symmetry.space_group_name_H-M   'P 1'
#
loop_
_entity.id
_entity.type
_entity.pdbx_description
1 polymer ?
#
loop_
_entity_poly.entity_id
_entity_poly.type
_entity_poly.pdbx_seq_one_letter_code
_entity_poly.pdbx_strand_id
1 'polypeptide(L)'
;LIRYRTHDISRIVPGTCPCGSPYPRLDRIVGRSDDMIKVKGTNIYPAQVEAILRNIDGFSSEYRIILDNEDLRDRMIVQAEAFDGTETEELERELERACKSGLGIKIIPEVMKIGDLPRSEKKTKRVIDNRG
;
A
#
# COMPACT_ATOMS: atom_id res chain seq x y z
N LEU A 1 -2.40 29.83 -8.44
CA LEU A 1 -2.56 28.98 -7.24
C LEU A 1 -1.82 29.65 -6.08
N ILE A 2 -2.46 29.86 -4.92
CA ILE A 2 -1.83 30.45 -3.71
C ILE A 2 -1.92 29.41 -2.59
N ARG A 3 -0.77 28.95 -2.07
CA ARG A 3 -0.65 27.92 -0.99
C ARG A 3 -1.58 26.71 -1.18
N TYR A 4 -1.63 26.18 -2.41
CA TYR A 4 -2.45 25.01 -2.73
C TYR A 4 -1.97 23.78 -1.95
N ARG A 5 -2.91 23.13 -1.24
CA ARG A 5 -2.64 21.89 -0.48
C ARG A 5 -2.70 20.72 -1.45
N THR A 6 -1.54 20.14 -1.78
CA THR A 6 -1.43 19.01 -2.72
C THR A 6 -1.92 17.69 -2.15
N HIS A 7 -1.97 17.60 -0.81
CA HIS A 7 -2.21 16.37 -0.06
C HIS A 7 -1.09 15.33 -0.18
N ASP A 8 -0.04 15.55 -0.95
CA ASP A 8 1.07 14.60 -1.07
C ASP A 8 1.90 14.49 0.21
N ILE A 9 2.31 13.27 0.54
CA ILE A 9 3.18 12.93 1.66
C ILE A 9 4.59 12.66 1.12
N SER A 10 5.56 13.46 1.57
CA SER A 10 6.98 13.28 1.32
C SER A 10 7.77 13.89 2.49
N ARG A 11 9.10 13.84 2.43
CA ARG A 11 10.01 14.48 3.37
C ARG A 11 11.08 15.27 2.64
N ILE A 12 11.61 16.31 3.29
CA ILE A 12 12.78 17.03 2.81
C ILE A 12 14.03 16.19 3.11
N VAL A 13 14.86 15.99 2.09
CA VAL A 13 16.15 15.30 2.20
C VAL A 13 17.22 16.34 2.58
N PRO A 14 17.86 16.23 3.75
CA PRO A 14 18.85 17.20 4.21
C PRO A 14 20.17 17.12 3.41
N GLY A 15 20.95 18.20 3.46
CA GLY A 15 22.28 18.28 2.82
C GLY A 15 22.26 18.63 1.33
N THR A 16 23.46 18.89 0.78
CA THR A 16 23.67 19.32 -0.60
C THR A 16 23.43 18.20 -1.61
N CYS A 17 22.89 18.51 -2.79
CA CYS A 17 22.81 17.54 -3.88
C CYS A 17 24.24 17.18 -4.36
N PRO A 18 24.55 15.90 -4.60
CA PRO A 18 25.79 15.50 -5.27
C PRO A 18 25.99 16.16 -6.64
N CYS A 19 24.89 16.53 -7.28
CA CYS A 19 24.85 17.24 -8.55
C CYS A 19 25.20 18.74 -8.47
N GLY A 20 25.41 19.29 -7.27
CA GLY A 20 25.68 20.72 -7.05
C GLY A 20 24.43 21.63 -7.07
N SER A 21 23.22 21.06 -7.23
CA SER A 21 21.98 21.84 -7.19
C SER A 21 21.80 22.55 -5.83
N PRO A 22 21.50 23.87 -5.81
CA PRO A 22 21.29 24.63 -4.59
C PRO A 22 19.89 24.47 -4.00
N TYR A 23 18.97 23.79 -4.70
CA TYR A 23 17.57 23.68 -4.27
C TYR A 23 17.34 22.56 -3.24
N PRO A 24 16.35 22.70 -2.34
CA PRO A 24 15.92 21.63 -1.45
C PRO A 24 15.53 20.36 -2.23
N ARG A 25 15.85 19.21 -1.66
CA ARG A 25 15.52 17.90 -2.24
C ARG A 25 14.31 17.32 -1.52
N LEU A 26 13.35 16.82 -2.28
CA LEU A 26 12.24 16.02 -1.77
C LEU A 26 12.54 14.55 -2.00
N ASP A 27 12.19 13.70 -1.02
CA ASP A 27 12.16 12.25 -1.23
C ASP A 27 10.97 11.89 -2.14
N ARG A 28 10.89 10.63 -2.59
CA ARG A 28 9.75 10.14 -3.37
C ARG A 28 8.43 10.48 -2.68
N ILE A 29 7.43 10.88 -3.46
CA ILE A 29 6.06 11.00 -2.94
C ILE A 29 5.61 9.60 -2.56
N VAL A 30 5.32 9.41 -1.27
CA VAL A 30 4.93 8.12 -0.72
C VAL A 30 3.46 7.86 -1.04
N GLY A 31 2.62 8.90 -1.02
CA GLY A 31 1.21 8.80 -1.35
C GLY A 31 0.51 10.11 -1.04
N ARG A 32 -0.81 10.07 -0.91
CA ARG A 32 -1.59 11.24 -0.49
C ARG A 32 -2.22 11.04 0.89
N SER A 33 -2.34 12.14 1.62
CA SER A 33 -2.98 12.25 2.94
C SER A 33 -4.48 12.01 2.91
N ASP A 34 -5.13 12.23 1.77
CA ASP A 34 -6.55 11.93 1.57
C ASP A 34 -6.80 10.49 1.07
N ASP A 35 -5.76 9.75 0.69
CA ASP A 35 -5.85 8.31 0.37
C ASP A 35 -5.83 7.44 1.66
N MET A 36 -5.91 8.05 2.85
CA MET A 36 -5.92 7.36 4.15
C MET A 36 -7.20 6.54 4.34
N ILE A 37 -7.04 5.29 4.78
CA ILE A 37 -8.13 4.41 5.18
C ILE A 37 -8.06 4.14 6.69
N LYS A 38 -9.22 4.15 7.36
CA LYS A 38 -9.31 3.80 8.79
C LYS A 38 -9.82 2.38 8.92
N VAL A 39 -9.10 1.50 9.62
CA VAL A 39 -9.49 0.09 9.83
C VAL A 39 -9.24 -0.28 11.29
N LYS A 40 -10.25 -0.79 12.00
CA LYS A 40 -10.11 -1.18 13.43
C LYS A 40 -9.50 -0.06 14.30
N GLY A 41 -9.88 1.19 14.04
CA GLY A 41 -9.36 2.36 14.76
C GLY A 41 -7.96 2.83 14.34
N THR A 42 -7.28 2.14 13.43
CA THR A 42 -5.93 2.48 12.95
C THR A 42 -6.00 3.21 11.61
N ASN A 43 -5.19 4.26 11.45
CA ASN A 43 -5.04 4.98 10.18
C ASN A 43 -3.97 4.29 9.33
N ILE A 44 -4.33 3.88 8.12
CA ILE A 44 -3.48 3.13 7.21
C ILE A 44 -3.45 3.85 5.87
N TYR A 45 -2.27 3.93 5.26
CA TYR A 45 -2.09 4.46 3.92
C TYR A 45 -1.82 3.30 2.95
N PRO A 46 -2.46 3.25 1.77
CA PRO A 46 -2.20 2.20 0.77
C PRO A 46 -0.72 2.07 0.39
N ALA A 47 0.04 3.15 0.46
CA ALA A 47 1.47 3.19 0.22
C ALA A 47 2.30 2.38 1.24
N GLN A 48 1.81 2.23 2.48
CA GLN A 48 2.46 1.39 3.47
C GLN A 48 2.32 -0.09 3.10
N VAL A 49 1.15 -0.50 2.58
CA VAL A 49 0.93 -1.85 2.05
C VAL A 49 1.84 -2.11 0.85
N GLU A 50 1.95 -1.15 -0.07
CA GLU A 50 2.88 -1.25 -1.20
C GLU A 50 4.35 -1.41 -0.73
N ALA A 51 4.76 -0.64 0.27
CA ALA A 51 6.11 -0.72 0.81
C ALA A 51 6.38 -2.07 1.49
N ILE A 52 5.39 -2.66 2.16
CA ILE A 52 5.48 -4.00 2.75
C ILE A 52 5.63 -5.06 1.65
N LEU A 53 4.75 -5.04 0.65
CA LEU A 53 4.81 -5.98 -0.48
C LEU A 53 6.15 -5.91 -1.22
N ARG A 54 6.70 -4.71 -1.39
CA ARG A 54 8.01 -4.49 -2.02
C ARG A 54 9.18 -5.14 -1.25
N ASN A 55 9.03 -5.37 0.05
CA ASN A 55 10.07 -5.98 0.88
C ASN A 55 9.94 -7.49 1.02
N ILE A 56 8.89 -8.10 0.43
CA ILE A 56 8.67 -9.54 0.42
C ILE A 56 8.97 -10.05 -0.99
N ASP A 57 9.96 -10.93 -1.10
CA ASP A 57 10.32 -11.53 -2.38
C ASP A 57 9.19 -12.46 -2.86
N GLY A 58 8.79 -12.34 -4.13
CA GLY A 58 7.75 -13.17 -4.74
C GLY A 58 6.48 -12.41 -5.14
N PHE A 59 6.24 -11.22 -4.59
CA PHE A 59 5.14 -10.35 -5.04
C PHE A 59 5.53 -9.46 -6.22
N SER A 60 4.58 -9.25 -7.11
CA SER A 60 4.64 -8.18 -8.11
C SER A 60 4.26 -6.81 -7.49
N SER A 61 4.23 -5.76 -8.31
CA SER A 61 3.74 -4.44 -7.90
C SER A 61 2.21 -4.35 -7.84
N GLU A 62 1.48 -5.35 -8.32
CA GLU A 62 0.03 -5.29 -8.44
C GLU A 62 -0.67 -5.84 -7.19
N TYR A 63 -1.48 -4.97 -6.59
CA TYR A 63 -2.24 -5.27 -5.38
C TYR A 63 -3.55 -4.49 -5.30
N ARG A 64 -4.42 -4.94 -4.40
CA ARG A 64 -5.68 -4.31 -4.04
C ARG A 64 -5.98 -4.52 -2.56
N ILE A 65 -6.55 -3.49 -1.94
CA ILE A 65 -7.08 -3.50 -0.59
C ILE A 65 -8.60 -3.50 -0.69
N ILE A 66 -9.24 -4.47 -0.04
CA ILE A 66 -10.70 -4.52 0.10
C ILE A 66 -11.03 -4.36 1.58
N LEU A 67 -11.86 -3.38 1.89
CA LEU A 67 -12.37 -3.13 3.23
C LEU A 67 -13.81 -3.60 3.29
N ASP A 68 -14.11 -4.44 4.26
CA ASP A 68 -15.42 -5.06 4.41
C ASP A 68 -15.87 -5.00 5.88
N ASN A 69 -17.17 -5.17 6.11
CA ASN A 69 -17.78 -5.22 7.42
C ASN A 69 -18.67 -6.46 7.53
N GLU A 70 -18.04 -7.60 7.78
CA GLU A 70 -18.72 -8.87 7.99
C GLU A 70 -18.90 -9.10 9.51
N ASP A 71 -20.13 -9.34 9.94
CA ASP A 71 -20.50 -9.55 11.36
C ASP A 71 -20.11 -8.40 12.31
N LEU A 72 -20.29 -7.15 11.89
CA LEU A 72 -19.93 -5.94 12.66
C LEU A 72 -18.43 -5.81 12.95
N ARG A 73 -17.59 -6.53 12.19
CA ARG A 73 -16.14 -6.50 12.33
C ARG A 73 -15.50 -6.01 11.03
N ASP A 74 -14.78 -4.90 11.14
CA ASP A 74 -13.90 -4.42 10.08
C ASP A 74 -12.92 -5.52 9.65
N ARG A 75 -12.95 -5.88 8.38
CA ARG A 75 -11.96 -6.74 7.72
C ARG A 75 -11.19 -5.92 6.69
N MET A 76 -9.89 -6.20 6.60
CA MET A 76 -9.03 -5.68 5.55
C MET A 76 -8.41 -6.87 4.85
N ILE A 77 -8.83 -7.07 3.61
CA ILE A 77 -8.31 -8.08 2.70
C ILE A 77 -7.26 -7.41 1.81
N VAL A 78 -6.10 -8.04 1.67
CA VAL A 78 -5.02 -7.58 0.80
C VAL A 78 -4.81 -8.63 -0.28
N GLN A 79 -5.28 -8.34 -1.48
CA GLN A 79 -5.03 -9.13 -2.68
C GLN A 79 -3.73 -8.66 -3.31
N ALA A 80 -2.79 -9.56 -3.58
CA ALA A 80 -1.53 -9.23 -4.23
C ALA A 80 -1.13 -10.32 -5.23
N GLU A 81 -0.72 -9.92 -6.43
CA GLU A 81 -0.26 -10.87 -7.44
C GLU A 81 1.16 -11.34 -7.14
N ALA A 82 1.38 -12.65 -7.11
CA ALA A 82 2.69 -13.27 -6.96
C ALA A 82 3.20 -13.87 -8.27
N PHE A 83 4.52 -13.92 -8.43
CA PHE A 83 5.17 -14.54 -9.60
C PHE A 83 4.97 -16.06 -9.63
N ASP A 84 5.03 -16.66 -10.82
CA ASP A 84 4.91 -18.11 -10.95
C ASP A 84 6.04 -18.85 -10.19
N GLY A 85 5.69 -19.99 -9.58
CA GLY A 85 6.63 -20.82 -8.82
C GLY A 85 6.85 -20.38 -7.38
N THR A 86 6.08 -19.40 -6.87
CA THR A 86 6.07 -19.05 -5.45
C THR A 86 5.15 -19.95 -4.63
N GLU A 87 5.56 -20.27 -3.41
CA GLU A 87 4.72 -21.00 -2.45
C GLU A 87 3.69 -20.05 -1.81
N THR A 88 2.44 -20.14 -2.30
CA THR A 88 1.32 -19.27 -1.91
C THR A 88 1.11 -19.19 -0.40
N GLU A 89 1.08 -20.33 0.31
CA GLU A 89 0.82 -20.37 1.75
C GLU A 89 1.92 -19.68 2.57
N GLU A 90 3.17 -19.74 2.11
CA GLU A 90 4.29 -19.07 2.77
C GLU A 90 4.20 -17.56 2.57
N LEU A 91 3.92 -17.10 1.35
CA LEU A 91 3.70 -15.69 1.03
C LEU A 91 2.52 -15.09 1.80
N GLU A 92 1.41 -15.82 1.93
CA GLU A 92 0.27 -15.36 2.73
C GLU A 92 0.66 -15.16 4.21
N ARG A 93 1.38 -16.14 4.78
CA ARG A 93 1.86 -16.04 6.16
C ARG A 93 2.84 -14.90 6.36
N GLU A 94 3.74 -14.70 5.41
CA GLU A 94 4.72 -13.60 5.45
C GLU A 94 4.02 -12.24 5.34
N LEU A 95 3.11 -12.08 4.40
CA LEU A 95 2.33 -10.86 4.21
C LEU A 95 1.48 -10.54 5.46
N GLU A 96 0.81 -11.53 6.05
CA GLU A 96 0.06 -11.34 7.29
C GLU A 96 0.97 -10.85 8.43
N ARG A 97 2.13 -11.48 8.60
CA ARG A 97 3.12 -11.11 9.64
C ARG A 97 3.68 -9.71 9.42
N ALA A 98 4.07 -9.39 8.19
CA ALA A 98 4.64 -8.10 7.84
C ALA A 98 3.61 -6.97 8.00
N CYS A 99 2.35 -7.19 7.58
CA CYS A 99 1.26 -6.24 7.82
C CYS A 99 0.96 -6.08 9.32
N LYS A 100 0.96 -7.16 10.10
CA LYS A 100 0.77 -7.06 11.55
C LYS A 100 1.88 -6.24 12.22
N SER A 101 3.13 -6.44 11.81
CA SER A 101 4.27 -5.70 12.33
C SER A 101 4.33 -4.25 11.85
N GLY A 102 4.04 -4.00 10.57
CA GLY A 102 4.20 -2.69 9.94
C GLY A 102 2.98 -1.77 10.05
N LEU A 103 1.77 -2.34 10.09
CA LEU A 103 0.51 -1.60 10.16
C LEU A 103 -0.18 -1.70 11.52
N GLY A 104 0.23 -2.65 12.37
CA GLY A 104 -0.36 -2.87 13.69
C GLY A 104 -1.71 -3.61 13.67
N ILE A 105 -2.15 -4.12 12.51
CA ILE A 105 -3.39 -4.87 12.37
C ILE A 105 -3.17 -6.20 11.64
N LYS A 106 -3.96 -7.22 12.01
CA LYS A 106 -4.06 -8.45 11.22
C LYS A 106 -4.97 -8.20 10.01
N ILE A 107 -4.45 -8.52 8.83
CA ILE A 107 -5.16 -8.52 7.54
C ILE A 107 -5.51 -9.96 7.12
N ILE A 108 -6.34 -10.09 6.09
CA ILE A 108 -6.60 -11.35 5.38
C ILE A 108 -5.78 -11.29 4.08
N PRO A 109 -4.69 -12.06 3.95
CA PRO A 109 -3.91 -12.09 2.71
C PRO A 109 -4.62 -12.95 1.67
N GLU A 110 -4.61 -12.52 0.42
CA GLU A 110 -5.07 -13.31 -0.72
C GLU A 110 -4.02 -13.21 -1.83
N VAL A 111 -3.27 -14.29 -2.06
CA VAL A 111 -2.25 -14.34 -3.11
C VAL A 111 -2.90 -14.71 -4.43
N MET A 112 -2.74 -13.85 -5.43
CA MET A 112 -3.36 -13.96 -6.75
C MET A 112 -2.30 -14.34 -7.79
N LYS A 113 -2.72 -14.86 -8.95
CA LYS A 113 -1.79 -15.07 -10.07
C LYS A 113 -1.55 -13.76 -10.81
N ILE A 114 -0.41 -13.67 -11.50
CA ILE A 114 -0.13 -12.54 -12.39
C ILE A 114 -1.27 -12.37 -13.41
N GLY A 115 -1.86 -11.18 -13.46
CA GLY A 115 -2.93 -10.82 -14.38
C GLY A 115 -4.36 -11.02 -13.85
N ASP A 116 -4.54 -11.60 -12.66
CA ASP A 116 -5.87 -11.77 -12.06
C ASP A 116 -6.48 -10.43 -11.59
N LEU A 117 -5.65 -9.45 -11.22
CA LEU A 117 -6.12 -8.13 -10.85
C LEU A 117 -6.37 -7.27 -12.09
N PRO A 118 -7.53 -6.59 -12.20
CA PRO A 118 -7.85 -5.81 -13.38
C PRO A 118 -6.93 -4.59 -13.48
N ARG A 119 -6.40 -4.40 -14.69
CA ARG A 119 -5.58 -3.24 -15.03
C ARG A 119 -6.48 -2.11 -15.50
N SER A 120 -6.19 -0.89 -15.06
CA SER A 120 -6.84 0.32 -15.57
C SER A 120 -5.88 1.08 -16.47
N GLU A 121 -6.39 1.65 -17.57
CA GLU A 121 -5.63 2.63 -18.37
C GLU A 121 -5.40 3.96 -17.60
N LYS A 122 -6.09 4.15 -16.47
CA LYS A 122 -5.96 5.31 -15.56
C LYS A 122 -5.31 4.89 -14.23
N LYS A 123 -5.38 5.74 -13.19
CA LYS A 123 -4.92 5.42 -11.82
C LYS A 123 -5.68 4.18 -11.33
N THR A 124 -4.98 3.06 -11.14
CA THR A 124 -5.55 1.84 -10.56
C THR A 124 -6.18 2.17 -9.20
N LYS A 125 -7.47 1.86 -9.04
CA LYS A 125 -8.16 2.00 -7.76
C LYS A 125 -7.67 0.90 -6.82
N ARG A 126 -6.66 1.22 -6.01
CA ARG A 126 -6.03 0.28 -5.06
C ARG A 126 -6.91 -0.05 -3.85
N VAL A 127 -7.92 0.76 -3.55
CA VAL A 127 -8.82 0.57 -2.39
C VAL A 127 -10.26 0.42 -2.85
N ILE A 128 -10.92 -0.64 -2.41
CA ILE A 128 -12.37 -0.83 -2.48
C ILE A 128 -12.88 -0.81 -1.04
N ASP A 129 -13.79 0.10 -0.72
CA ASP A 129 -14.41 0.19 0.60
C ASP A 129 -15.89 -0.17 0.50
N ASN A 130 -16.26 -1.32 1.07
CA ASN A 130 -17.61 -1.86 1.05
C ASN A 130 -18.37 -1.59 2.36
N ARG A 131 -17.79 -0.81 3.30
CA ARG A 131 -18.30 -0.71 4.67
C ARG A 131 -19.52 0.20 4.85
N GLY A 132 -19.94 0.91 3.80
CA GLY A 132 -21.13 1.78 3.80
C GLY A 132 -20.90 3.14 4.45
#